data_AF-A0A2I7N498-F1
#
_entry.id   AF-A0A2I7N498-F1
#
_cell.length_a   1.000
_cell.length_b   1.000
_cell.length_c   1.000
_cell.angle_alpha   90.00
_cell.angle_beta   90.00
_cell.angle_gamma   90.00
#
_symmetry.space_group_name_H-M   'P 1'
#
loop_
_entity.id
_entity.type
_entity.pdbx_description
1 polymer ?
#
loop_
_entity_poly.entity_id
_entity_poly.type
_entity_poly.pdbx_seq_one_letter_code
_entity_poly.pdbx_strand_id
1 'polypeptide(L)'
;MQKIPLRFGWRTIIFFLLLELFTVPPVAMSNSIVIQNIWYMAIMGFIVALICVYFLLRLIKRFLIRNSQKIIGIEISDIYGIWYIALLAGILLMIMFVVQDFLFLHGFGDFSAGFFSAFLSVGSTLLLYKLGICGGLGIRLNGINESLYLLDIDWSAIIKLSFLFGIYEFVVCPITGLWIPYPEHRFSLAVISGIIGGATGGAVVSFISRFIKFMHTELILK
;
A
#
# COMPACT_ATOMS: atom_id res chain seq x y z
N MET A 1 0.48 13.17 -23.12
CA MET A 1 0.48 12.92 -21.67
C MET A 1 -0.90 13.14 -21.12
N GLN A 2 -1.54 12.08 -20.62
CA GLN A 2 -2.88 12.15 -20.04
C GLN A 2 -2.77 12.03 -18.52
N LYS A 3 -3.53 12.87 -17.80
CA LYS A 3 -3.58 12.87 -16.34
C LYS A 3 -4.80 12.08 -15.88
N ILE A 4 -4.58 11.06 -15.04
CA ILE A 4 -5.64 10.26 -14.44
C ILE A 4 -5.80 10.69 -12.98
N PRO A 5 -6.95 11.26 -12.57
CA PRO A 5 -7.15 11.62 -11.18
C PRO A 5 -7.27 10.37 -10.30
N LEU A 6 -6.49 10.32 -9.21
CA LEU A 6 -6.63 9.31 -8.17
C LEU A 6 -7.81 9.67 -7.28
N ARG A 7 -8.94 8.97 -7.48
CA ARG A 7 -10.13 9.14 -6.67
C ARG A 7 -10.28 7.97 -5.71
N PHE A 8 -10.00 8.22 -4.44
CA PHE A 8 -10.25 7.26 -3.38
C PHE A 8 -11.71 7.38 -2.93
N GLY A 9 -12.47 6.29 -3.07
CA GLY A 9 -13.91 6.25 -2.76
C GLY A 9 -14.28 5.00 -1.97
N TRP A 10 -15.55 4.59 -1.95
CA TRP A 10 -15.98 3.42 -1.17
C TRP A 10 -15.28 2.11 -1.59
N ARG A 11 -14.92 1.97 -2.87
CA ARG A 11 -14.15 0.81 -3.37
C ARG A 11 -12.74 0.73 -2.76
N THR A 12 -12.18 1.87 -2.40
CA THR A 12 -10.89 1.97 -1.71
C THR A 12 -10.97 1.39 -0.30
N ILE A 13 -12.10 1.56 0.39
CA ILE A 13 -12.31 0.98 1.72
C ILE A 13 -12.25 -0.55 1.64
N ILE A 14 -12.93 -1.14 0.66
CA ILE A 14 -12.90 -2.58 0.44
C ILE A 14 -11.49 -3.05 0.09
N PHE A 15 -10.78 -2.30 -0.75
CA PHE A 15 -9.39 -2.62 -1.08
C PHE A 15 -8.49 -2.66 0.17
N PHE A 16 -8.56 -1.63 1.04
CA PHE A 16 -7.77 -1.61 2.27
C PHE A 16 -8.18 -2.69 3.25
N LEU A 17 -9.48 -2.96 3.39
CA LEU A 17 -9.96 -4.07 4.21
C LEU A 17 -9.38 -5.40 3.73
N LEU A 18 -9.44 -5.67 2.43
CA LEU A 18 -8.85 -6.89 1.86
C LEU A 18 -7.34 -6.91 2.06
N LEU A 19 -6.66 -5.78 1.82
CA LEU A 19 -5.21 -5.68 2.01
C LEU A 19 -4.82 -6.06 3.44
N GLU A 20 -5.39 -5.39 4.44
CA GLU A 20 -5.14 -5.64 5.87
C GLU A 20 -5.50 -7.07 6.28
N LEU A 21 -6.62 -7.60 5.79
CA LEU A 21 -7.04 -8.97 6.07
C LEU A 21 -6.06 -10.02 5.51
N PHE A 22 -5.42 -9.73 4.37
CA PHE A 22 -4.43 -10.61 3.77
C PHE A 22 -3.01 -10.40 4.33
N THR A 23 -2.69 -9.27 4.96
CA THR A 23 -1.34 -8.98 5.45
C THR A 23 -1.20 -9.13 6.96
N VAL A 24 -2.13 -8.58 7.76
CA VAL A 24 -2.01 -8.52 9.22
C VAL A 24 -2.07 -9.91 9.88
N PRO A 25 -3.04 -10.79 9.57
CA PRO A 25 -3.07 -12.12 10.20
C PRO A 25 -1.84 -12.99 9.88
N PRO A 26 -1.36 -13.07 8.62
CA PRO A 26 -0.12 -13.81 8.33
C PRO A 26 1.11 -13.23 9.03
N VAL A 27 1.23 -11.90 9.13
CA VAL A 27 2.31 -11.26 9.90
C VAL A 27 2.21 -11.67 11.38
N ALA A 28 1.03 -11.55 12.00
CA ALA A 28 0.80 -11.90 13.40
C ALA A 28 1.12 -13.38 13.70
N MET A 29 0.78 -14.30 12.77
CA MET A 29 1.14 -15.71 12.88
C MET A 29 2.64 -15.93 12.77
N SER A 30 3.32 -15.30 11.80
CA SER A 30 4.76 -15.46 11.60
C SER A 30 5.59 -14.93 12.78
N ASN A 31 5.07 -13.92 13.49
CA ASN A 31 5.71 -13.31 14.65
C ASN A 31 5.59 -14.17 15.94
N SER A 32 4.94 -15.34 15.89
CA SER A 32 4.97 -16.33 16.97
C SER A 32 6.28 -17.15 17.00
N ILE A 33 7.03 -17.19 15.89
CA ILE A 33 8.20 -18.06 15.74
C ILE A 33 9.51 -17.33 16.08
N VAL A 34 9.58 -15.99 15.97
CA VAL A 34 10.85 -15.25 16.06
C VAL A 34 10.63 -13.82 16.61
N ILE A 35 10.51 -13.67 17.92
CA ILE A 35 10.29 -12.36 18.57
C ILE A 35 11.59 -11.54 18.72
N GLN A 36 12.76 -12.05 18.34
CA GLN A 36 14.06 -11.44 18.70
C GLN A 36 14.91 -10.90 17.54
N ASN A 37 14.47 -10.94 16.28
CA ASN A 37 15.28 -10.45 15.17
C ASN A 37 14.49 -9.59 14.18
N ILE A 38 14.75 -8.28 14.20
CA ILE A 38 14.14 -7.28 13.32
C ILE A 38 14.31 -7.62 11.83
N TRP A 39 15.48 -8.15 11.44
CA TRP A 39 15.73 -8.52 10.05
C TRP A 39 14.83 -9.66 9.60
N TYR A 40 14.55 -10.61 10.48
CA TYR A 40 13.62 -11.69 10.18
C TYR A 40 12.19 -11.16 10.03
N MET A 41 11.73 -10.30 10.94
CA MET A 41 10.41 -9.67 10.84
C MET A 41 10.27 -8.87 9.54
N ALA A 42 11.29 -8.09 9.17
CA ALA A 42 11.33 -7.31 7.95
C ALA A 42 11.30 -8.19 6.68
N ILE A 43 12.06 -9.30 6.65
CA ILE A 43 12.08 -10.26 5.54
C ILE A 43 10.76 -11.01 5.43
N MET A 44 10.19 -11.47 6.55
CA MET A 44 8.89 -12.14 6.54
C MET A 44 7.78 -11.19 6.10
N GLY A 45 7.81 -9.95 6.57
CA GLY A 45 6.95 -8.87 6.09
C GLY A 45 7.05 -8.70 4.57
N PHE A 46 8.27 -8.57 4.06
CA PHE A 46 8.53 -8.48 2.63
C PHE A 46 7.88 -9.63 1.86
N ILE A 47 8.12 -10.88 2.28
CA ILE A 47 7.62 -12.09 1.60
C ILE A 47 6.09 -12.11 1.61
N VAL A 48 5.47 -11.88 2.77
CA VAL A 48 4.02 -11.87 2.93
C VAL A 48 3.38 -10.79 2.06
N ALA A 49 3.87 -9.55 2.14
CA ALA A 49 3.36 -8.43 1.35
C ALA A 49 3.50 -8.71 -0.15
N LEU A 50 4.66 -9.20 -0.60
CA LEU A 50 4.90 -9.52 -2.00
C LEU A 50 3.89 -10.56 -2.50
N ILE A 51 3.72 -11.68 -1.79
CA ILE A 51 2.82 -12.75 -2.20
C ILE A 51 1.36 -12.28 -2.19
N CYS A 52 0.91 -11.65 -1.11
CA CYS A 52 -0.47 -11.19 -0.95
C CYS A 52 -0.84 -10.11 -1.97
N VAL A 53 0.02 -9.11 -2.16
CA VAL A 53 -0.22 -8.04 -3.15
C VAL A 53 -0.15 -8.59 -4.57
N TYR A 54 0.78 -9.50 -4.89
CA TYR A 54 0.83 -10.14 -6.20
C TYR A 54 -0.47 -10.90 -6.51
N PHE A 55 -0.97 -11.68 -5.55
CA PHE A 55 -2.22 -12.41 -5.70
C PHE A 55 -3.42 -11.46 -5.87
N LEU A 56 -3.53 -10.43 -5.02
CA LEU A 56 -4.59 -9.44 -5.07
C LEU A 56 -4.60 -8.68 -6.41
N LEU A 57 -3.44 -8.26 -6.89
CA LEU A 57 -3.30 -7.59 -8.18
C LEU A 57 -3.68 -8.51 -9.34
N ARG A 58 -3.35 -9.81 -9.27
CA ARG A 58 -3.74 -10.79 -10.29
C ARG A 58 -5.25 -10.98 -10.35
N LEU A 59 -5.93 -10.99 -9.21
CA LEU A 59 -7.40 -11.03 -9.14
C LEU A 59 -8.02 -9.77 -9.73
N ILE A 60 -7.48 -8.60 -9.40
CA ILE A 60 -8.03 -7.31 -9.81
C ILE A 60 -7.64 -6.96 -11.26
N LYS A 61 -6.59 -7.55 -11.83
CA LYS A 61 -6.12 -7.30 -13.21
C LYS A 61 -7.26 -7.38 -14.24
N ARG A 62 -8.04 -8.46 -14.22
CA ARG A 62 -9.16 -8.65 -15.16
C ARG A 62 -10.23 -7.58 -15.00
N PHE A 63 -10.50 -7.17 -13.77
CA PHE A 63 -11.43 -6.10 -13.47
C PHE A 63 -10.94 -4.75 -13.99
N LEU A 64 -9.64 -4.43 -13.83
CA LEU A 64 -9.02 -3.21 -14.33
C LEU A 64 -9.05 -3.14 -15.86
N ILE A 65 -8.72 -4.24 -16.54
CA ILE A 65 -8.77 -4.32 -18.01
C ILE A 65 -10.20 -4.08 -18.50
N ARG A 66 -11.19 -4.78 -17.93
CA ARG A 66 -12.61 -4.67 -18.33
C ARG A 66 -13.21 -3.29 -18.07
N ASN A 67 -12.74 -2.57 -17.07
CA ASN A 67 -13.24 -1.23 -16.70
C ASN A 67 -12.26 -0.11 -17.09
N SER A 68 -11.23 -0.41 -17.88
CA SER A 68 -10.13 0.51 -18.21
C SER A 68 -10.64 1.83 -18.79
N GLN A 69 -11.59 1.77 -19.74
CA GLN A 69 -12.18 2.97 -20.34
C GLN A 69 -12.88 3.87 -19.32
N LYS A 70 -13.56 3.30 -18.32
CA LYS A 70 -14.26 4.08 -17.28
C LYS A 70 -13.31 4.67 -16.23
N ILE A 71 -12.21 3.98 -15.96
CA ILE A 71 -11.26 4.35 -14.89
C ILE A 71 -10.17 5.29 -15.42
N ILE A 72 -9.64 4.96 -16.60
CA ILE A 72 -8.44 5.56 -17.19
C ILE A 72 -8.80 6.40 -18.43
N GLY A 73 -9.98 6.21 -19.03
CA GLY A 73 -10.37 6.88 -20.27
C GLY A 73 -9.79 6.24 -21.53
N ILE A 74 -9.08 5.10 -21.39
CA ILE A 74 -8.44 4.36 -22.49
C ILE A 74 -8.86 2.90 -22.38
N GLU A 75 -9.16 2.28 -23.51
CA GLU A 75 -9.35 0.83 -23.60
C GLU A 75 -8.00 0.10 -23.65
N ILE A 76 -7.75 -0.74 -22.66
CA ILE A 76 -6.49 -1.46 -22.45
C ILE A 76 -6.71 -2.93 -22.75
N SER A 77 -5.81 -3.54 -23.50
CA SER A 77 -5.78 -4.99 -23.79
C SER A 77 -5.05 -5.77 -22.70
N ASP A 78 -3.92 -5.25 -22.21
CA ASP A 78 -3.15 -5.90 -21.15
C ASP A 78 -2.37 -4.90 -20.26
N ILE A 79 -2.01 -5.38 -19.06
CA ILE A 79 -1.22 -4.66 -18.04
C ILE A 79 0.03 -5.48 -17.73
N TYR A 80 1.20 -4.91 -18.04
CA TYR A 80 2.52 -5.47 -17.76
C TYR A 80 3.18 -4.76 -16.57
N GLY A 81 4.12 -5.44 -15.92
CA GLY A 81 4.86 -4.88 -14.78
C GLY A 81 4.11 -4.94 -13.44
N ILE A 82 3.01 -5.70 -13.34
CA ILE A 82 2.25 -5.88 -12.08
C ILE A 82 3.12 -6.49 -10.98
N TRP A 83 4.02 -7.39 -11.33
CA TRP A 83 4.98 -8.00 -10.38
C TRP A 83 5.86 -6.94 -9.71
N TYR A 84 6.18 -5.84 -10.41
CA TYR A 84 7.00 -4.77 -9.87
C TYR A 84 6.29 -4.04 -8.72
N ILE A 85 4.96 -3.89 -8.81
CA ILE A 85 4.15 -3.35 -7.70
C ILE A 85 4.23 -4.26 -6.48
N ALA A 86 4.14 -5.57 -6.67
CA ALA A 86 4.24 -6.53 -5.59
C ALA A 86 5.62 -6.52 -4.92
N LEU A 87 6.69 -6.42 -5.73
CA LEU A 87 8.05 -6.25 -5.22
C LEU A 87 8.17 -4.98 -4.38
N LEU A 88 7.68 -3.86 -4.90
CA LEU A 88 7.70 -2.57 -4.21
C LEU A 88 6.86 -2.59 -2.92
N ALA A 89 5.72 -3.27 -2.91
CA ALA A 89 4.92 -3.46 -1.70
C ALA A 89 5.67 -4.27 -0.63
N GLY A 90 6.44 -5.29 -1.04
CA GLY A 90 7.36 -5.99 -0.15
C GLY A 90 8.41 -5.07 0.45
N ILE A 91 9.09 -4.27 -0.38
CA ILE A 91 10.10 -3.29 0.07
C ILE A 91 9.48 -2.27 1.03
N LEU A 92 8.28 -1.79 0.72
CA LEU A 92 7.53 -0.87 1.57
C LEU A 92 7.34 -1.46 2.97
N LEU A 93 6.81 -2.68 3.08
CA LEU A 93 6.54 -3.29 4.38
C LEU A 93 7.84 -3.56 5.16
N MET A 94 8.91 -3.95 4.46
CA MET A 94 10.24 -4.13 5.06
C MET A 94 10.75 -2.82 5.68
N ILE A 95 10.68 -1.70 4.94
CA ILE A 95 11.09 -0.38 5.43
C ILE A 95 10.19 0.04 6.60
N MET A 96 8.89 -0.20 6.51
CA MET A 96 7.94 0.13 7.55
C MET A 96 8.29 -0.54 8.88
N PHE A 97 8.57 -1.86 8.89
CA PHE A 97 8.95 -2.56 10.13
C PHE A 97 10.27 -2.07 10.70
N VAL A 98 11.29 -1.84 9.87
CA VAL A 98 12.58 -1.30 10.34
C VAL A 98 12.41 0.08 10.98
N VAL A 99 11.61 0.95 10.36
CA VAL A 99 11.35 2.30 10.88
C VAL A 99 10.50 2.24 12.16
N GLN A 100 9.48 1.39 12.22
CA GLN A 100 8.66 1.22 13.41
C GLN A 100 9.50 0.74 14.60
N ASP A 101 10.32 -0.28 14.42
CA ASP A 101 11.21 -0.80 15.45
C ASP A 101 12.15 0.30 15.97
N PHE A 102 12.80 1.03 15.06
CA PHE A 102 13.64 2.17 15.43
C PHE A 102 12.87 3.23 16.25
N LEU A 103 11.66 3.59 15.83
CA LEU A 103 10.85 4.59 16.53
C LEU A 103 10.40 4.11 17.92
N PHE A 104 9.94 2.86 18.02
CA PHE A 104 9.55 2.28 19.31
C PHE A 104 10.73 2.19 20.28
N LEU A 105 11.93 1.85 19.80
CA LEU A 105 13.16 1.86 20.62
C LEU A 105 13.51 3.26 21.16
N HIS A 106 13.08 4.33 20.49
CA HIS A 106 13.28 5.72 20.92
C HIS A 106 12.07 6.30 21.68
N GLY A 107 11.12 5.46 22.11
CA GLY A 107 10.00 5.87 22.95
C GLY A 107 8.86 6.58 22.22
N PHE A 108 8.79 6.47 20.89
CA PHE A 108 7.63 6.95 20.14
C PHE A 108 6.41 6.05 20.42
N GLY A 109 5.23 6.65 20.58
CA GLY A 109 3.98 5.91 20.73
C GLY A 109 3.41 5.44 19.39
N ASP A 110 2.46 4.50 19.43
CA ASP A 110 1.87 3.81 18.27
C ASP A 110 1.42 4.77 17.15
N PHE A 111 0.73 5.85 17.51
CA PHE A 111 0.25 6.85 16.55
C PHE A 111 1.41 7.49 15.76
N SER A 112 2.44 7.94 16.47
CA SER A 112 3.61 8.59 15.86
C SER A 112 4.49 7.61 15.10
N ALA A 113 4.67 6.40 15.64
CA ALA A 113 5.39 5.33 14.97
C ALA A 113 4.69 4.95 13.65
N GLY A 114 3.36 4.78 13.68
CA GLY A 114 2.52 4.57 12.50
C GLY A 114 2.70 5.67 11.45
N PHE A 115 2.51 6.94 11.82
CA PHE A 115 2.65 8.06 10.89
C PHE A 115 4.01 8.11 10.18
N PHE A 116 5.10 8.14 10.94
CA PHE A 116 6.44 8.32 10.36
C PHE A 116 6.88 7.08 9.56
N SER A 117 6.53 5.88 10.04
CA SER A 117 6.84 4.63 9.34
C SER A 117 6.16 4.53 7.98
N ALA A 118 4.88 4.88 7.86
CA ALA A 118 4.18 4.95 6.58
C ALA A 118 4.68 6.10 5.70
N PHE A 119 4.89 7.29 6.26
CA PHE A 119 5.40 8.42 5.49
C PHE A 119 6.73 8.09 4.80
N LEU A 120 7.68 7.52 5.55
CA LEU A 120 8.99 7.15 5.04
C LEU A 120 8.94 5.93 4.11
N SER A 121 8.19 4.87 4.47
CA SER A 121 8.11 3.66 3.64
C SER A 121 7.38 3.89 2.32
N VAL A 122 6.25 4.59 2.32
CA VAL A 122 5.52 4.96 1.09
C VAL A 122 6.34 5.94 0.26
N GLY A 123 6.95 6.95 0.90
CA GLY A 123 7.79 7.93 0.19
C GLY A 123 8.96 7.30 -0.51
N SER A 124 9.78 6.53 0.21
CA SER A 124 10.91 5.82 -0.37
C SER A 124 10.49 4.84 -1.46
N THR A 125 9.40 4.10 -1.28
CA THR A 125 8.91 3.14 -2.29
C THR A 125 8.43 3.84 -3.56
N LEU A 126 7.69 4.94 -3.44
CA LEU A 126 7.24 5.71 -4.60
C LEU A 126 8.41 6.43 -5.31
N LEU A 127 9.43 6.85 -4.57
CA LEU A 127 10.69 7.34 -5.14
C LEU A 127 11.40 6.25 -5.94
N LEU A 128 11.51 5.04 -5.39
CA LEU A 128 12.06 3.88 -6.10
C LEU A 128 11.26 3.55 -7.36
N TYR A 129 9.93 3.64 -7.31
CA TYR A 129 9.08 3.49 -8.50
C TYR A 129 9.42 4.54 -9.56
N LYS A 130 9.45 5.81 -9.17
CA LYS A 130 9.75 6.94 -10.07
C LYS A 130 11.13 6.84 -10.72
N LEU A 131 12.13 6.42 -9.95
CA LEU A 131 13.49 6.18 -10.45
C LEU A 131 13.57 4.93 -11.33
N GLY A 132 12.85 3.86 -10.98
CA GLY A 132 12.78 2.62 -11.75
C GLY A 132 12.23 2.82 -13.16
N ILE A 133 11.33 3.78 -13.35
CA ILE A 133 10.81 4.17 -14.66
C ILE A 133 11.95 4.57 -15.62
N CYS A 134 12.96 5.28 -15.13
CA CYS A 134 14.14 5.64 -15.93
C CYS A 134 14.97 4.42 -16.36
N GLY A 135 14.95 3.35 -15.57
CA GLY A 135 15.58 2.06 -15.88
C GLY A 135 14.69 1.10 -16.68
N GLY A 136 13.52 1.54 -17.16
CA GLY A 136 12.58 0.72 -17.92
C GLY A 136 11.65 -0.16 -17.07
N LEU A 137 11.73 -0.05 -15.73
CA LEU A 137 10.85 -0.74 -14.78
C LEU A 137 9.64 0.14 -14.46
N GLY A 138 8.45 -0.32 -14.85
CA GLY A 138 7.22 0.43 -14.62
C GLY A 138 6.00 -0.35 -15.06
N ILE A 139 4.82 0.20 -14.76
CA ILE A 139 3.56 -0.41 -15.20
C ILE A 139 3.31 0.06 -16.62
N ARG A 140 3.24 -0.90 -17.55
CA ARG A 140 2.94 -0.63 -18.96
C ARG A 140 1.52 -1.07 -19.25
N LEU A 141 0.76 -0.21 -19.91
CA LEU A 141 -0.62 -0.44 -20.31
C LEU A 141 -0.64 -0.50 -21.84
N ASN A 142 -0.98 -1.66 -22.38
CA ASN A 142 -1.10 -1.82 -23.82
C ASN A 142 -2.52 -1.46 -24.23
N GLY A 143 -2.68 -0.46 -25.09
CA GLY A 143 -3.94 -0.15 -25.72
C GLY A 143 -4.36 -1.22 -26.73
N ILE A 144 -5.62 -1.17 -27.16
CA ILE A 144 -6.13 -2.05 -28.23
C ILE A 144 -5.49 -1.69 -29.59
N ASN A 145 -5.14 -0.42 -29.80
CA ASN A 145 -4.54 0.08 -31.05
C ASN A 145 -3.00 0.03 -31.04
N GLU A 146 -2.39 -0.95 -30.36
CA GLU A 146 -0.92 -1.11 -30.21
C GLU A 146 -0.20 0.07 -29.52
N SER A 147 -0.91 1.09 -29.07
CA SER A 147 -0.36 2.19 -28.29
C SER A 147 0.10 1.69 -26.92
N LEU A 148 1.36 1.94 -26.56
CA LEU A 148 1.90 1.58 -25.25
C LEU A 148 1.95 2.82 -24.37
N TYR A 149 1.32 2.73 -23.19
CA TYR A 149 1.35 3.79 -22.18
C TYR A 149 2.14 3.35 -20.96
N LEU A 150 2.92 4.26 -20.40
CA LEU A 150 3.61 4.04 -19.13
C LEU A 150 2.90 4.81 -18.02
N LEU A 151 2.60 4.12 -16.92
CA LEU A 151 2.10 4.77 -15.71
C LEU A 151 3.27 5.43 -14.98
N ASP A 152 3.15 6.73 -14.73
CA ASP A 152 4.11 7.55 -14.02
C ASP A 152 3.42 8.32 -12.88
N ILE A 153 4.20 8.75 -11.89
CA ILE A 153 3.74 9.47 -10.69
C ILE A 153 4.50 10.78 -10.59
N ASP A 154 3.81 11.89 -10.40
CA ASP A 154 4.46 13.19 -10.21
C ASP A 154 5.23 13.27 -8.88
N TRP A 155 6.31 14.05 -8.84
CA TRP A 155 7.08 14.31 -7.61
C TRP A 155 6.21 14.87 -6.48
N SER A 156 5.27 15.76 -6.81
CA SER A 156 4.31 16.30 -5.84
C SER A 156 3.33 15.24 -5.35
N ALA A 157 2.98 14.26 -6.19
CA ALA A 157 2.11 13.16 -5.81
C ALA A 157 2.80 12.20 -4.84
N ILE A 158 4.12 12.00 -4.94
CA ILE A 158 4.91 11.22 -3.97
C ILE A 158 4.70 11.79 -2.57
N ILE A 159 4.98 13.08 -2.37
CA ILE A 159 4.88 13.73 -1.05
C ILE A 159 3.45 13.66 -0.51
N LYS A 160 2.45 13.95 -1.36
CA LYS A 160 1.04 13.92 -0.97
C LYS A 160 0.57 12.53 -0.59
N LEU A 161 0.93 11.50 -1.37
CA LEU A 161 0.57 10.12 -1.06
C LEU A 161 1.28 9.65 0.21
N SER A 162 2.57 9.94 0.37
CA SER A 162 3.29 9.64 1.62
C SER A 162 2.62 10.26 2.84
N PHE A 163 2.20 11.52 2.73
CA PHE A 163 1.50 12.20 3.82
C PHE A 163 0.11 11.60 4.09
N LEU A 164 -0.64 11.29 3.03
CA LEU A 164 -1.97 10.65 3.13
C LEU A 164 -1.88 9.29 3.81
N PHE A 165 -0.90 8.47 3.43
CA PHE A 165 -0.66 7.17 4.05
C PHE A 165 -0.03 7.27 5.44
N GLY A 166 0.71 8.34 5.73
CA GLY A 166 1.09 8.71 7.09
C GLY A 166 -0.13 8.93 7.98
N ILE A 167 -1.12 9.71 7.51
CA ILE A 167 -2.38 9.92 8.25
C ILE A 167 -3.17 8.61 8.38
N TYR A 168 -3.17 7.78 7.34
CA TYR A 168 -3.77 6.44 7.40
C TYR A 168 -3.16 5.64 8.56
N GLU A 169 -1.83 5.47 8.60
CA GLU A 169 -1.18 4.67 9.65
C GLU A 169 -1.18 5.32 11.03
N PHE A 170 -1.27 6.66 11.11
CA PHE A 170 -1.52 7.32 12.39
C PHE A 170 -2.77 6.77 13.08
N VAL A 171 -3.81 6.44 12.32
CA VAL A 171 -5.06 5.88 12.83
C VAL A 171 -5.01 4.35 12.92
N VAL A 172 -4.41 3.70 11.92
CA VAL A 172 -4.48 2.24 11.77
C VAL A 172 -3.50 1.50 12.67
N CYS A 173 -2.27 1.98 12.83
CA CYS A 173 -1.22 1.35 13.65
C CYS A 173 -1.67 0.97 15.07
N PRO A 174 -2.28 1.86 15.89
CA PRO A 174 -2.73 1.49 17.23
C PRO A 174 -3.86 0.45 17.23
N ILE A 175 -4.62 0.34 16.13
CA ILE A 175 -5.69 -0.65 15.98
C ILE A 175 -5.09 -2.00 15.58
N THR A 176 -4.27 -2.02 14.53
CA THR A 176 -3.66 -3.26 14.00
C THR A 176 -2.63 -3.86 14.95
N GLY A 177 -2.09 -3.08 15.90
CA GLY A 177 -1.25 -3.57 17.00
C GLY A 177 -1.99 -4.32 18.12
N LEU A 178 -3.33 -4.34 18.13
CA LEU A 178 -4.12 -4.89 19.24
C LEU A 178 -3.85 -6.38 19.55
N TRP A 179 -3.34 -7.16 18.60
CA TRP A 179 -3.04 -8.58 18.82
C TRP A 179 -1.72 -8.82 19.59
N ILE A 180 -0.82 -7.83 19.64
CA ILE A 180 0.52 -7.95 20.22
C ILE A 180 0.49 -8.46 21.68
N PRO A 181 -0.29 -7.86 22.61
CA PRO A 181 -0.29 -8.26 24.02
C PRO A 181 -1.06 -9.56 24.32
N TYR A 182 -1.70 -10.20 23.32
CA TYR A 182 -2.57 -11.37 23.53
C TYR A 182 -2.10 -12.61 22.74
N PRO A 183 -1.08 -13.35 23.22
CA PRO A 183 -0.47 -14.49 22.53
C PRO A 183 -1.47 -15.57 22.09
N GLU A 184 -2.42 -15.91 22.96
CA GLU A 184 -3.37 -17.00 22.73
C GLU A 184 -4.49 -16.65 21.74
N HIS A 185 -4.68 -15.36 21.46
CA HIS A 185 -5.73 -14.86 20.57
C HIS A 185 -5.16 -14.03 19.41
N ARG A 186 -3.85 -14.17 19.12
CA ARG A 186 -3.17 -13.35 18.11
C ARG A 186 -3.87 -13.38 16.76
N PHE A 187 -4.20 -14.56 16.26
CA PHE A 187 -4.83 -14.69 14.95
C PHE A 187 -6.21 -14.04 14.89
N SER A 188 -7.09 -14.36 15.85
CA SER A 188 -8.45 -13.81 15.89
C SER A 188 -8.44 -12.30 16.07
N LEU A 189 -7.59 -11.78 16.95
CA LEU A 189 -7.42 -10.34 17.14
C LEU A 189 -6.77 -9.66 15.95
N ALA A 190 -5.83 -10.31 15.26
CA ALA A 190 -5.22 -9.79 14.03
C ALA A 190 -6.25 -9.68 12.90
N VAL A 191 -7.18 -10.64 12.78
CA VAL A 191 -8.29 -10.57 11.83
C VAL A 191 -9.24 -9.42 12.19
N ILE A 192 -9.68 -9.32 13.45
CA ILE A 192 -10.61 -8.27 13.89
C ILE A 192 -9.98 -6.88 13.72
N SER A 193 -8.75 -6.71 14.20
CA SER A 193 -8.01 -5.45 14.09
C SER A 193 -7.68 -5.09 12.65
N GLY A 194 -7.34 -6.06 11.79
CA GLY A 194 -7.15 -5.83 10.36
C GLY A 194 -8.44 -5.34 9.67
N ILE A 195 -9.59 -5.92 10.01
CA ILE A 195 -10.89 -5.46 9.48
C ILE A 195 -11.19 -4.02 9.93
N ILE A 196 -11.08 -3.75 11.24
CA ILE A 196 -11.38 -2.43 11.81
C ILE A 196 -10.37 -1.40 11.28
N GLY A 197 -9.08 -1.72 11.28
CA GLY A 197 -8.01 -0.87 10.76
C GLY A 197 -8.20 -0.55 9.28
N GLY A 198 -8.39 -1.58 8.44
CA GLY A 198 -8.62 -1.40 7.00
C GLY A 198 -9.86 -0.56 6.69
N ALA A 199 -10.96 -0.78 7.42
CA ALA A 199 -12.19 0.00 7.26
C ALA A 199 -12.02 1.46 7.70
N THR A 200 -11.47 1.69 8.90
CA THR A 200 -11.28 3.03 9.48
C THR A 200 -10.27 3.84 8.68
N GLY A 201 -9.09 3.30 8.40
CA GLY A 201 -8.09 3.94 7.56
C GLY A 201 -8.59 4.21 6.15
N GLY A 202 -9.29 3.24 5.54
CA GLY A 202 -9.89 3.43 4.22
C GLY A 202 -10.94 4.53 4.19
N ALA A 203 -11.75 4.66 5.26
CA ALA A 203 -12.70 5.75 5.41
C ALA A 203 -12.00 7.11 5.54
N VAL A 204 -10.92 7.20 6.32
CA VAL A 204 -10.10 8.41 6.47
C VAL A 204 -9.51 8.84 5.13
N VAL A 205 -8.90 7.91 4.39
CA VAL A 205 -8.32 8.19 3.05
C VAL A 205 -9.40 8.66 2.07
N SER A 206 -10.55 7.99 2.04
CA SER A 206 -11.70 8.36 1.20
C SER A 206 -12.24 9.76 1.56
N PHE A 207 -12.33 10.08 2.85
CA PHE A 207 -12.77 11.39 3.33
C PHE A 207 -11.79 12.50 2.90
N ILE A 208 -10.50 12.34 3.21
CA ILE A 208 -9.45 13.32 2.86
C ILE A 208 -9.42 13.56 1.34
N SER A 209 -9.46 12.48 0.57
CA SER A 209 -9.40 12.55 -0.89
C SER A 209 -10.65 13.12 -1.54
N ARG A 210 -11.77 13.22 -0.81
CA ARG A 210 -13.02 13.82 -1.30
C ARG A 210 -13.12 15.30 -0.95
N PHE A 211 -12.65 15.69 0.23
CA PHE A 211 -12.90 17.03 0.78
C PHE A 211 -11.65 17.93 0.77
N ILE A 212 -10.45 17.37 0.80
CA ILE A 212 -9.20 18.15 0.84
C ILE A 212 -8.60 18.23 -0.56
N LYS A 213 -9.00 19.27 -1.32
CA LYS A 213 -8.58 19.48 -2.72
C LYS A 213 -7.06 19.48 -2.90
N PHE A 214 -6.31 19.99 -1.93
CA PHE A 214 -4.84 20.01 -1.98
C PHE A 214 -4.23 18.60 -2.02
N MET A 215 -4.90 17.62 -1.40
CA MET A 215 -4.47 16.22 -1.36
C MET A 215 -4.86 15.43 -2.61
N HIS A 216 -5.55 16.04 -3.58
CA HIS A 216 -5.80 15.40 -4.86
C HIS A 216 -4.48 15.14 -5.60
N THR A 217 -4.32 13.91 -6.04
CA THR A 217 -3.15 13.41 -6.77
C THR A 217 -3.57 12.85 -8.12
N GLU A 218 -2.64 12.86 -9.07
CA GLU A 218 -2.86 12.38 -10.43
C GLU A 218 -1.76 11.37 -10.79
N LEU A 219 -2.13 10.35 -11.54
CA LEU A 219 -1.19 9.50 -12.28
C LEU A 219 -1.00 10.09 -13.67
N ILE A 220 0.19 9.96 -14.23
CA ILE A 220 0.49 10.39 -15.59
C ILE A 220 0.59 9.16 -16.48
N LEU A 221 -0.19 9.14 -17.54
CA LEU A 221 0.05 8.29 -18.70
C LEU A 221 1.02 8.99 -19.63
N LYS A 222 2.21 8.42 -19.74
CA LYS A 222 3.20 8.78 -20.75
C LYS A 222 3.02 7.94 -22.00
#